data_AF-A0AAD4M3Z2-F1
#
_entry.id   AF-A0AAD4M3Z2-F1
#
_cell.length_a   1.000
_cell.length_b   1.000
_cell.length_c   1.000
_cell.angle_alpha   90.00
_cell.angle_beta   90.00
_cell.angle_gamma   90.00
#
_symmetry.space_group_name_H-M   'P 1'
#
loop_
_entity.id
_entity.type
_entity.pdbx_description
1 polymer ?
#
loop_
_entity_poly.entity_id
_entity_poly.type
_entity_poly.pdbx_seq_one_letter_code
_entity_poly.pdbx_strand_id
1 'polypeptide(L)'
;MSKVQKNPVGRIANDRPDMDSGLPPISLSYHGFGCFRAHMDGDSTGPMPTDKAMFEAAVDRFLHDMSRFYDSEKDRAEIAQRSLDEIWRCYSQEQEYQKIEAQGIRDDRSSDGHAIGPTNTVEIIIQVKNELGTTSCDGSVEMAAYYTQCLHLNTSTMSRRCFLFPALGILLMGAHIGFYALSFTKATRLVPLTPLLPAAIESGNEWARPALMRAFEAACILRYHINKDGMDYMAKRLAHPPRGDRPYINEVPTHPPSSKKLRFEINEELYQGKVNRYENRFIYGAITSKRKDKVVVKFTQRYCLALHLFCAEEGHAPRVRGYGVLHGRWHVIVMDRIEHDAFDRQKLASEYLLKWSKDLKDLVNKFHAAGFVHGDLRDANLIVPKNNPKDIMLVDFDWGGDLKTGEVYYPTACLNRDLVLGENANDLRITEARDNMSLNNTLRKLEAGKNIRMDED
;
A
#
# COMPACT_ATOMS: atom_id res chain seq x y z
N MET A 1 -13.81 -7.51 -23.42
CA MET A 1 -13.11 -6.94 -22.24
C MET A 1 -11.84 -6.14 -22.58
N SER A 2 -10.93 -6.57 -23.48
CA SER A 2 -9.61 -5.91 -23.63
C SER A 2 -9.63 -4.44 -24.09
N LYS A 3 -10.61 -4.01 -24.92
CA LYS A 3 -10.74 -2.59 -25.33
C LYS A 3 -11.20 -1.68 -24.19
N VAL A 4 -12.05 -2.18 -23.29
CA VAL A 4 -12.56 -1.42 -22.13
C VAL A 4 -11.45 -1.24 -21.08
N GLN A 5 -10.60 -2.25 -20.89
CA GLN A 5 -9.45 -2.19 -19.98
C GLN A 5 -8.34 -1.23 -20.47
N LYS A 6 -8.35 -0.83 -21.76
CA LYS A 6 -7.48 0.23 -22.28
C LYS A 6 -7.99 1.64 -21.99
N ASN A 7 -9.25 1.80 -21.61
CA ASN A 7 -9.82 3.11 -21.25
C ASN A 7 -9.54 3.40 -19.77
N PRO A 8 -8.76 4.44 -19.42
CA PRO A 8 -8.45 4.78 -18.03
C PRO A 8 -9.68 5.05 -17.15
N VAL A 9 -10.80 5.47 -17.74
CA VAL A 9 -12.06 5.77 -17.03
C VAL A 9 -12.92 4.53 -16.84
N GLY A 10 -12.90 3.59 -17.79
CA GLY A 10 -13.77 2.41 -17.80
C GLY A 10 -13.10 1.11 -17.34
N ARG A 11 -11.79 1.12 -17.08
CA ARG A 11 -11.04 -0.06 -16.64
C ARG A 11 -11.28 -0.35 -15.16
N ILE A 12 -11.09 -1.63 -14.78
CA ILE A 12 -11.02 -2.03 -13.38
C ILE A 12 -9.55 -2.00 -12.99
N ALA A 13 -9.20 -1.13 -12.07
CA ALA A 13 -7.84 -1.06 -11.53
C ALA A 13 -7.63 -2.22 -10.54
N ASN A 14 -6.49 -2.88 -10.59
CA ASN A 14 -6.20 -4.06 -9.77
C ASN A 14 -4.74 -4.08 -9.30
N ASP A 15 -4.16 -2.89 -9.10
CA ASP A 15 -2.78 -2.64 -8.70
C ASP A 15 -1.75 -3.24 -9.67
N ARG A 16 -2.05 -3.22 -10.97
CA ARG A 16 -1.07 -3.59 -12.02
C ARG A 16 0.00 -2.50 -12.12
N PRO A 17 1.30 -2.81 -11.87
CA PRO A 17 2.37 -1.80 -11.73
C PRO A 17 2.40 -0.72 -12.82
N ASP A 18 2.37 -1.13 -14.09
CA ASP A 18 2.50 -0.20 -15.23
C ASP A 18 1.18 0.47 -15.60
N MET A 19 0.06 -0.23 -15.37
CA MET A 19 -1.25 0.26 -15.78
C MET A 19 -1.82 1.22 -14.75
N ASP A 20 -1.64 0.91 -13.47
CA ASP A 20 -2.21 1.63 -12.32
C ASP A 20 -1.19 2.54 -11.63
N SER A 21 -0.15 2.96 -12.36
CA SER A 21 0.86 3.91 -11.90
C SER A 21 0.23 5.15 -11.26
N GLY A 22 0.74 5.54 -10.10
CA GLY A 22 0.27 6.70 -9.35
C GLY A 22 -0.95 6.44 -8.44
N LEU A 23 -1.56 5.26 -8.47
CA LEU A 23 -2.49 4.85 -7.42
C LEU A 23 -1.72 4.32 -6.21
N PRO A 24 -2.00 4.81 -4.98
CA PRO A 24 -1.40 4.23 -3.80
C PRO A 24 -1.91 2.79 -3.59
N PRO A 25 -1.07 1.87 -3.10
CA PRO A 25 -1.45 0.52 -2.72
C PRO A 25 -2.73 0.53 -1.89
N ILE A 26 -3.60 -0.46 -2.11
CA ILE A 26 -4.92 -0.47 -1.49
C ILE A 26 -4.88 -0.35 0.05
N SER A 27 -3.84 -0.89 0.69
CA SER A 27 -3.59 -0.77 2.14
C SER A 27 -3.24 0.64 2.62
N LEU A 28 -2.74 1.50 1.75
CA LEU A 28 -2.49 2.92 2.03
C LEU A 28 -3.72 3.79 1.75
N SER A 29 -4.64 3.32 0.89
CA SER A 29 -5.89 4.03 0.59
C SER A 29 -6.90 3.91 1.73
N TYR A 30 -6.96 2.76 2.41
CA TYR A 30 -7.86 2.52 3.52
C TYR A 30 -7.24 1.59 4.56
N HIS A 31 -7.30 1.98 5.83
CA HIS A 31 -6.63 1.25 6.91
C HIS A 31 -7.20 -0.16 7.10
N GLY A 32 -8.51 -0.37 6.91
CA GLY A 32 -9.12 -1.70 7.07
C GLY A 32 -8.52 -2.75 6.12
N PHE A 33 -8.14 -2.36 4.89
CA PHE A 33 -7.45 -3.28 3.97
C PHE A 33 -6.03 -3.61 4.43
N GLY A 34 -5.37 -2.66 5.12
CA GLY A 34 -4.13 -2.91 5.84
C GLY A 34 -4.33 -3.91 6.97
N CYS A 35 -5.31 -3.69 7.85
CA CYS A 35 -5.64 -4.59 8.96
C CYS A 35 -5.89 -6.02 8.47
N PHE A 36 -6.63 -6.19 7.37
CA PHE A 36 -6.86 -7.51 6.78
C PHE A 36 -5.54 -8.23 6.48
N ARG A 37 -4.59 -7.56 5.80
CA ARG A 37 -3.30 -8.15 5.44
C ARG A 37 -2.43 -8.45 6.66
N ALA A 38 -2.43 -7.55 7.64
CA ALA A 38 -1.69 -7.77 8.88
C ALA A 38 -2.21 -8.99 9.65
N HIS A 39 -3.53 -9.17 9.73
CA HIS A 39 -4.13 -10.34 10.35
C HIS A 39 -3.78 -11.64 9.62
N MET A 40 -3.73 -11.61 8.28
CA MET A 40 -3.25 -12.73 7.47
C MET A 40 -1.79 -13.10 7.76
N ASP A 41 -0.95 -12.10 8.05
CA ASP A 41 0.47 -12.26 8.42
C ASP A 41 0.66 -12.65 9.90
N GLY A 42 -0.43 -12.80 10.67
CA GLY A 42 -0.42 -13.22 12.09
C GLY A 42 -0.39 -12.07 13.11
N ASP A 43 -0.53 -10.83 12.67
CA ASP A 43 -0.66 -9.67 13.57
C ASP A 43 -2.12 -9.51 14.02
N SER A 44 -2.39 -9.82 15.29
CA SER A 44 -3.74 -9.80 15.86
C SER A 44 -4.11 -8.40 16.35
N THR A 45 -4.51 -7.52 15.41
CA THR A 45 -5.06 -6.19 15.75
C THR A 45 -6.49 -6.06 15.22
N GLY A 46 -7.47 -5.94 16.13
CA GLY A 46 -8.88 -5.81 15.75
C GLY A 46 -9.84 -6.26 16.85
N PRO A 47 -11.16 -6.17 16.60
CA PRO A 47 -12.15 -6.81 17.46
C PRO A 47 -11.95 -8.33 17.47
N MET A 48 -12.25 -8.95 18.61
CA MET A 48 -12.27 -10.40 18.77
C MET A 48 -13.69 -10.94 18.59
N PRO A 49 -13.87 -12.21 18.19
CA PRO A 49 -15.20 -12.80 18.12
C PRO A 49 -15.83 -12.83 19.53
N THR A 50 -17.15 -12.67 19.59
CA THR A 50 -17.93 -12.80 20.83
C THR A 50 -17.83 -14.21 21.41
N ASP A 51 -17.80 -15.21 20.53
CA ASP A 51 -17.53 -16.61 20.86
C ASP A 51 -16.64 -17.22 19.77
N LYS A 52 -15.39 -17.54 20.14
CA LYS A 52 -14.41 -18.11 19.21
C LYS A 52 -14.79 -19.52 18.75
N ALA A 53 -15.35 -20.35 19.63
CA ALA A 53 -15.73 -21.72 19.27
C ALA A 53 -16.94 -21.72 18.33
N MET A 54 -17.91 -20.83 18.57
CA MET A 54 -19.04 -20.65 17.67
C MET A 54 -18.60 -20.13 16.29
N PHE A 55 -17.66 -19.18 16.26
CA PHE A 55 -17.07 -18.68 15.02
C PHE A 55 -16.37 -19.79 14.23
N GLU A 56 -15.46 -20.55 14.85
CA GLU A 56 -14.76 -21.65 14.20
C GLU A 56 -15.74 -22.70 13.64
N ALA A 57 -16.77 -23.05 14.42
CA ALA A 57 -17.80 -23.99 13.98
C ALA A 57 -18.63 -23.45 12.80
N ALA A 58 -18.95 -22.15 12.79
CA ALA A 58 -19.67 -21.51 11.69
C ALA A 58 -18.83 -21.50 10.40
N VAL A 59 -17.53 -21.20 10.51
CA VAL A 59 -16.63 -21.24 9.36
C VAL A 59 -16.45 -22.68 8.86
N ASP A 60 -16.25 -23.66 9.74
CA ASP A 60 -16.12 -25.07 9.33
C ASP A 60 -17.38 -25.58 8.61
N ARG A 61 -18.58 -25.23 9.10
CA ARG A 61 -19.85 -25.53 8.40
C ARG A 61 -19.90 -24.88 7.03
N PHE A 62 -19.57 -23.59 6.94
CA PHE A 62 -19.52 -22.88 5.66
C PHE A 62 -18.58 -23.58 4.66
N LEU A 63 -17.38 -23.97 5.11
CA LEU A 63 -16.39 -24.63 4.27
C LEU A 63 -16.87 -26.00 3.79
N HIS A 64 -17.50 -26.78 4.68
CA HIS A 64 -18.14 -28.04 4.31
C HIS A 64 -19.21 -27.82 3.24
N ASP A 65 -20.15 -26.89 3.45
CA ASP A 65 -21.23 -26.63 2.50
C ASP A 65 -20.68 -26.12 1.16
N MET A 66 -19.68 -25.24 1.16
CA MET A 66 -19.08 -24.70 -0.07
C MET A 66 -18.18 -25.68 -0.81
N SER A 67 -17.88 -26.84 -0.22
CA SER A 67 -17.14 -27.94 -0.88
C SER A 67 -18.04 -28.90 -1.66
N ARG A 68 -19.37 -28.79 -1.51
CA ARG A 68 -20.36 -29.66 -2.16
C ARG A 68 -20.63 -29.22 -3.60
N PHE A 69 -21.12 -30.16 -4.40
CA PHE A 69 -21.70 -29.87 -5.71
C PHE A 69 -23.13 -29.37 -5.59
N TYR A 70 -23.50 -28.45 -6.48
CA TYR A 70 -24.81 -27.83 -6.54
C TYR A 70 -25.33 -27.85 -7.98
N ASP A 71 -26.63 -28.10 -8.15
CA ASP A 71 -27.27 -28.11 -9.47
C ASP A 71 -27.42 -26.69 -10.05
N SER A 72 -27.50 -25.67 -9.19
CA SER A 72 -27.61 -24.26 -9.60
C SER A 72 -26.76 -23.33 -8.74
N GLU A 73 -26.25 -22.24 -9.36
CA GLU A 73 -25.51 -21.18 -8.65
C GLU A 73 -26.40 -20.49 -7.61
N LYS A 74 -27.71 -20.42 -7.87
CA LYS A 74 -28.69 -19.83 -6.96
C LYS A 74 -28.80 -20.59 -5.64
N ASP A 75 -28.97 -21.91 -5.68
CA ASP A 75 -29.10 -22.74 -4.47
C ASP A 75 -27.83 -22.65 -3.62
N ARG A 76 -26.67 -22.66 -4.30
CA ARG A 76 -25.36 -22.48 -3.68
C ARG A 76 -25.25 -21.11 -3.00
N ALA A 77 -25.68 -20.05 -3.69
CA ALA A 77 -25.65 -18.69 -3.18
C ALA A 77 -26.54 -18.53 -1.93
N GLU A 78 -27.76 -19.06 -1.92
CA GLU A 78 -28.67 -18.98 -0.77
C GLU A 78 -28.09 -19.66 0.49
N ILE A 79 -27.32 -20.74 0.33
CA ILE A 79 -26.61 -21.40 1.44
C ILE A 79 -25.40 -20.57 1.88
N ALA A 80 -24.62 -20.03 0.93
CA ALA A 80 -23.49 -19.16 1.23
C ALA A 80 -23.93 -17.91 2.00
N GLN A 81 -25.00 -17.23 1.58
CA GLN A 81 -25.54 -16.03 2.23
C GLN A 81 -25.88 -16.30 3.71
N ARG A 82 -26.68 -17.34 3.97
CA ARG A 82 -27.10 -17.71 5.34
C ARG A 82 -25.92 -18.06 6.23
N SER A 83 -24.99 -18.85 5.71
CA SER A 83 -23.81 -19.30 6.46
C SER A 83 -22.85 -18.16 6.75
N LEU A 84 -22.68 -17.22 5.82
CA LEU A 84 -21.89 -16.01 6.03
C LEU A 84 -22.53 -15.11 7.10
N ASP A 85 -23.86 -14.93 7.08
CA ASP A 85 -24.57 -14.20 8.15
C ASP A 85 -24.34 -14.80 9.56
N GLU A 86 -24.20 -16.12 9.69
CA GLU A 86 -23.82 -16.77 10.96
C GLU A 86 -22.39 -16.39 11.39
N ILE A 87 -21.43 -16.41 10.45
CA ILE A 87 -20.04 -16.04 10.71
C ILE A 87 -19.95 -14.58 11.17
N TRP A 88 -20.65 -13.66 10.49
CA TRP A 88 -20.60 -12.23 10.80
C TRP A 88 -21.20 -11.88 12.15
N ARG A 89 -22.26 -12.60 12.58
CA ARG A 89 -22.85 -12.44 13.91
C ARG A 89 -21.86 -12.71 15.03
N CYS A 90 -20.85 -13.55 14.80
CA CYS A 90 -19.80 -13.79 15.79
C CYS A 90 -18.90 -12.56 16.01
N TYR A 91 -18.91 -11.58 15.10
CA TYR A 91 -18.15 -10.34 15.20
C TYR A 91 -19.02 -9.09 15.33
N SER A 92 -20.34 -9.24 15.38
CA SER A 92 -21.26 -8.10 15.35
C SER A 92 -21.15 -7.21 16.58
N GLN A 93 -20.76 -7.73 17.75
CA GLN A 93 -20.59 -6.97 19.01
C GLN A 93 -21.68 -5.88 19.18
N GLU A 94 -21.33 -4.61 18.99
CA GLU A 94 -22.21 -3.42 19.11
C GLU A 94 -22.82 -2.94 17.77
N GLN A 95 -22.45 -3.55 16.64
CA GLN A 95 -22.89 -3.20 15.29
C GLN A 95 -24.03 -4.11 14.82
N GLU A 96 -25.11 -3.49 14.36
CA GLU A 96 -26.19 -4.20 13.67
C GLU A 96 -25.89 -4.24 12.16
N TYR A 97 -25.48 -5.41 11.67
CA TYR A 97 -25.26 -5.62 10.24
C TYR A 97 -26.57 -5.92 9.52
N GLN A 98 -26.76 -5.31 8.36
CA GLN A 98 -27.79 -5.76 7.42
C GLN A 98 -27.47 -7.18 6.95
N LYS A 99 -28.53 -7.99 6.78
CA LYS A 99 -28.44 -9.32 6.20
C LYS A 99 -27.94 -9.24 4.77
N ILE A 100 -27.25 -10.29 4.38
CA ILE A 100 -26.83 -10.45 2.99
C ILE A 100 -28.03 -10.92 2.17
N GLU A 101 -28.34 -10.20 1.10
CA GLU A 101 -29.44 -10.54 0.20
C GLU A 101 -29.00 -10.43 -1.27
N ALA A 102 -29.47 -11.34 -2.11
CA ALA A 102 -29.30 -11.24 -3.55
C ALA A 102 -30.17 -10.10 -4.10
N GLN A 103 -29.62 -9.30 -5.00
CA GLN A 103 -30.36 -8.21 -5.63
C GLN A 103 -29.92 -8.00 -7.07
N GLY A 104 -30.90 -7.79 -7.94
CA GLY A 104 -30.72 -7.31 -9.30
C GLY A 104 -30.74 -5.80 -9.37
N ILE A 105 -29.87 -5.24 -10.21
CA ILE A 105 -29.81 -3.82 -10.57
C ILE A 105 -30.04 -3.71 -12.09
N ARG A 106 -30.20 -2.49 -12.62
CA ARG A 106 -30.39 -2.20 -14.05
C ARG A 106 -29.43 -2.98 -14.96
N ASP A 107 -29.90 -3.31 -16.15
CA ASP A 107 -29.14 -3.98 -17.24
C ASP A 107 -28.64 -5.41 -16.89
N ASP A 108 -29.49 -6.23 -16.28
CA ASP A 108 -29.25 -7.65 -15.96
C ASP A 108 -28.03 -7.92 -15.06
N ARG A 109 -27.54 -6.90 -14.34
CA ARG A 109 -26.46 -7.06 -13.36
C ARG A 109 -27.05 -7.43 -12.02
N SER A 110 -26.63 -8.56 -11.46
CA SER A 110 -27.05 -9.01 -10.14
C SER A 110 -25.84 -9.39 -9.30
N SER A 111 -26.03 -9.38 -7.98
CA SER A 111 -25.12 -10.02 -7.05
C SER A 111 -25.77 -11.28 -6.49
N ASP A 112 -24.94 -12.28 -6.18
CA ASP A 112 -25.35 -13.48 -5.46
C ASP A 112 -25.46 -13.24 -3.96
N GLY A 113 -25.29 -11.99 -3.52
CA GLY A 113 -25.42 -11.53 -2.15
C GLY A 113 -24.73 -10.18 -1.97
N HIS A 114 -25.37 -9.25 -1.28
CA HIS A 114 -24.75 -8.00 -0.85
C HIS A 114 -25.39 -7.49 0.44
N ALA A 115 -24.70 -6.58 1.13
CA ALA A 115 -25.30 -5.79 2.20
C ALA A 115 -24.90 -4.32 2.07
N ILE A 116 -25.81 -3.43 2.48
CA ILE A 116 -25.59 -1.98 2.45
C ILE A 116 -25.12 -1.52 3.84
N GLY A 117 -24.04 -0.75 3.84
CA GLY A 117 -23.49 -0.15 5.05
C GLY A 117 -24.12 1.21 5.39
N PRO A 118 -23.67 1.86 6.47
CA PRO A 118 -24.25 3.10 6.99
C PRO A 118 -24.24 4.29 6.03
N THR A 119 -23.35 4.29 5.04
CA THR A 119 -23.25 5.31 3.99
C THR A 119 -24.26 5.12 2.85
N ASN A 120 -25.22 4.20 2.99
CA ASN A 120 -26.15 3.78 1.95
C ASN A 120 -25.44 3.25 0.69
N THR A 121 -24.24 2.70 0.86
CA THR A 121 -23.45 2.05 -0.18
C THR A 121 -23.11 0.63 0.22
N VAL A 122 -22.81 -0.20 -0.76
CA VAL A 122 -22.46 -1.59 -0.51
C VAL A 122 -21.20 -1.67 0.35
N GLU A 123 -21.25 -2.46 1.43
CA GLU A 123 -20.10 -2.77 2.29
C GLU A 123 -19.53 -4.17 2.01
N ILE A 124 -20.36 -5.08 1.48
CA ILE A 124 -19.96 -6.44 1.12
C ILE A 124 -20.69 -6.91 -0.14
N ILE A 125 -19.99 -7.64 -1.01
CA ILE A 125 -20.55 -8.32 -2.19
C ILE A 125 -20.04 -9.76 -2.24
N ILE A 126 -20.94 -10.67 -2.57
CA ILE A 126 -20.66 -12.08 -2.80
C ILE A 126 -20.98 -12.37 -4.26
N GLN A 127 -20.05 -13.06 -4.91
CA GLN A 127 -20.28 -13.66 -6.22
C GLN A 127 -19.98 -15.16 -6.13
N VAL A 128 -20.88 -15.97 -6.67
CA VAL A 128 -20.87 -17.42 -6.62
C VAL A 128 -20.85 -17.97 -8.03
N LYS A 129 -19.92 -18.89 -8.29
CA LYS A 129 -19.87 -19.70 -9.50
C LYS A 129 -19.76 -21.16 -9.12
N ASN A 130 -20.52 -22.01 -9.80
CA ASN A 130 -20.50 -23.44 -9.48
C ASN A 130 -19.10 -24.02 -9.67
N GLU A 131 -18.40 -23.68 -10.75
CA GLU A 131 -17.02 -24.10 -11.01
C GLU A 131 -16.19 -23.01 -11.69
N LEU A 132 -14.88 -23.21 -11.76
CA LEU A 132 -13.98 -22.33 -12.49
C LEU A 132 -14.23 -22.42 -14.00
N GLY A 133 -14.53 -21.29 -14.64
CA GLY A 133 -14.66 -21.20 -16.10
C GLY A 133 -15.98 -21.73 -16.67
N THR A 134 -17.00 -21.99 -15.84
CA THR A 134 -18.31 -22.46 -16.32
C THR A 134 -19.23 -21.37 -16.84
N THR A 135 -18.89 -20.10 -16.61
CA THR A 135 -19.69 -18.94 -17.04
C THR A 135 -18.98 -18.14 -18.12
N SER A 136 -19.76 -17.36 -18.88
CA SER A 136 -19.27 -16.49 -19.95
C SER A 136 -18.51 -15.26 -19.45
N CYS A 137 -18.57 -14.98 -18.14
CA CYS A 137 -17.88 -13.88 -17.49
C CYS A 137 -17.20 -14.34 -16.19
N ASP A 138 -16.10 -13.68 -15.85
CA ASP A 138 -15.37 -13.88 -14.61
C ASP A 138 -16.14 -13.23 -13.45
N GLY A 139 -16.38 -13.99 -12.37
CA GLY A 139 -17.17 -13.51 -11.23
C GLY A 139 -16.56 -12.28 -10.54
N SER A 140 -15.24 -12.10 -10.59
CA SER A 140 -14.58 -10.92 -10.03
C SER A 140 -14.92 -9.65 -10.85
N VAL A 141 -15.11 -9.79 -12.17
CA VAL A 141 -15.53 -8.70 -13.06
C VAL A 141 -17.00 -8.35 -12.85
N GLU A 142 -17.86 -9.36 -12.68
CA GLU A 142 -19.28 -9.17 -12.34
C GLU A 142 -19.43 -8.41 -11.01
N MET A 143 -18.68 -8.84 -9.98
CA MET A 143 -18.64 -8.19 -8.68
C MET A 143 -18.23 -6.71 -8.78
N ALA A 144 -17.15 -6.40 -9.50
CA ALA A 144 -16.71 -5.02 -9.70
C ALA A 144 -17.73 -4.18 -10.49
N ALA A 145 -18.39 -4.77 -11.49
CA ALA A 145 -19.44 -4.09 -12.25
C ALA A 145 -20.66 -3.78 -11.37
N TYR A 146 -21.11 -4.74 -10.57
CA TYR A 146 -22.21 -4.57 -9.62
C TYR A 146 -21.90 -3.47 -8.61
N TYR A 147 -20.74 -3.54 -7.95
CA TYR A 147 -20.24 -2.50 -7.03
C TYR A 147 -20.29 -1.10 -7.65
N THR A 148 -19.76 -0.97 -8.86
CA THR A 148 -19.72 0.30 -9.59
C THR A 148 -21.13 0.85 -9.79
N GLN A 149 -22.07 -0.01 -10.17
CA GLN A 149 -23.44 0.39 -10.45
C GLN A 149 -24.20 0.80 -9.19
N CYS A 150 -24.03 0.08 -8.08
CA CYS A 150 -24.59 0.48 -6.78
C CYS A 150 -24.17 1.90 -6.41
N LEU A 151 -22.89 2.23 -6.59
CA LEU A 151 -22.41 3.59 -6.33
C LEU A 151 -23.06 4.61 -7.26
N HIS A 152 -23.26 4.29 -8.54
CA HIS A 152 -23.92 5.20 -9.48
C HIS A 152 -25.36 5.53 -9.12
N LEU A 153 -26.08 4.57 -8.53
CA LEU A 153 -27.48 4.75 -8.14
C LEU A 153 -27.62 5.41 -6.77
N ASN A 154 -26.76 5.06 -5.82
CA ASN A 154 -26.95 5.42 -4.43
C ASN A 154 -26.16 6.67 -4.01
N THR A 155 -25.26 7.17 -4.86
CA THR A 155 -24.38 8.29 -4.49
C THR A 155 -24.34 9.39 -5.55
N SER A 156 -24.28 10.64 -5.09
CA SER A 156 -24.07 11.78 -5.98
C SER A 156 -22.65 11.78 -6.56
N THR A 157 -22.47 12.42 -7.72
CA THR A 157 -21.14 12.59 -8.36
C THR A 157 -20.14 13.28 -7.44
N MET A 158 -20.59 14.21 -6.58
CA MET A 158 -19.74 14.88 -5.60
C MET A 158 -19.25 13.91 -4.51
N SER A 159 -20.12 13.05 -4.00
CA SER A 159 -19.76 12.06 -2.96
C SER A 159 -18.72 11.07 -3.48
N ARG A 160 -18.85 10.63 -4.74
CA ARG A 160 -17.90 9.73 -5.43
C ARG A 160 -16.51 10.31 -5.66
N ARG A 161 -16.38 11.63 -5.69
CA ARG A 161 -15.07 12.30 -5.79
C ARG A 161 -14.38 12.46 -4.45
N CYS A 162 -15.12 12.32 -3.37
CA CYS A 162 -14.69 12.73 -2.05
C CYS A 162 -14.48 11.54 -1.11
N PHE A 163 -15.21 10.42 -1.28
CA PHE A 163 -15.15 9.26 -0.40
C PHE A 163 -14.76 7.99 -1.17
N LEU A 164 -13.95 7.13 -0.53
CA LEU A 164 -13.36 5.94 -1.15
C LEU A 164 -14.32 4.73 -1.25
N PHE A 165 -15.42 4.73 -0.50
CA PHE A 165 -16.44 3.67 -0.44
C PHE A 165 -15.85 2.24 -0.33
N PRO A 166 -15.04 1.94 0.71
CA PRO A 166 -14.45 0.61 0.82
C PRO A 166 -15.52 -0.47 0.95
N ALA A 167 -15.33 -1.59 0.24
CA ALA A 167 -16.19 -2.77 0.32
C ALA A 167 -15.34 -4.05 0.34
N LEU A 168 -15.87 -5.09 0.98
CA LEU A 168 -15.33 -6.45 0.95
C LEU A 168 -15.99 -7.25 -0.19
N GLY A 169 -15.19 -7.84 -1.06
CA GLY A 169 -15.64 -8.81 -2.05
C GLY A 169 -15.33 -10.24 -1.59
N ILE A 170 -16.28 -11.16 -1.74
CA ILE A 170 -16.08 -12.60 -1.54
C ILE A 170 -16.46 -13.31 -2.83
N LEU A 171 -15.51 -14.05 -3.40
CA LEU A 171 -15.70 -14.81 -4.63
C LEU A 171 -15.63 -16.30 -4.32
N LEU A 172 -16.68 -17.03 -4.67
CA LEU A 172 -16.79 -18.48 -4.55
C LEU A 172 -16.78 -19.08 -5.95
N MET A 173 -15.84 -19.99 -6.26
CA MET A 173 -15.74 -20.66 -7.56
C MET A 173 -15.31 -22.11 -7.37
N GLY A 174 -16.18 -23.07 -7.65
CA GLY A 174 -15.92 -24.46 -7.23
C GLY A 174 -15.65 -24.52 -5.73
N ALA A 175 -14.85 -25.45 -5.25
CA ALA A 175 -14.43 -25.48 -3.84
C ALA A 175 -13.33 -24.44 -3.49
N HIS A 176 -13.34 -23.23 -4.08
CA HIS A 176 -12.36 -22.18 -3.80
C HIS A 176 -13.01 -20.87 -3.37
N ILE A 177 -12.30 -20.13 -2.50
CA ILE A 177 -12.75 -18.89 -1.88
C ILE A 177 -11.67 -17.82 -2.06
N GLY A 178 -12.04 -16.64 -2.54
CA GLY A 178 -11.16 -15.48 -2.63
C GLY A 178 -11.76 -14.25 -1.95
N PHE A 179 -10.93 -13.50 -1.23
CA PHE A 179 -11.32 -12.22 -0.62
C PHE A 179 -10.70 -11.06 -1.40
N TYR A 180 -11.48 -10.00 -1.62
CA TYR A 180 -11.11 -8.86 -2.44
C TYR A 180 -11.40 -7.54 -1.73
N ALA A 181 -10.54 -6.55 -1.95
CA ALA A 181 -10.78 -5.17 -1.60
C ALA A 181 -11.42 -4.47 -2.80
N LEU A 182 -12.57 -3.85 -2.57
CA LEU A 182 -13.25 -2.97 -3.51
C LEU A 182 -13.16 -1.52 -3.01
N SER A 183 -12.83 -0.60 -3.90
CA SER A 183 -12.96 0.83 -3.61
C SER A 183 -13.21 1.62 -4.87
N PHE A 184 -13.70 2.84 -4.72
CA PHE A 184 -13.96 3.74 -5.84
C PHE A 184 -13.14 5.03 -5.71
N THR A 185 -12.42 5.36 -6.77
CA THR A 185 -11.64 6.59 -6.85
C THR A 185 -12.06 7.37 -8.11
N LYS A 186 -11.30 7.27 -9.20
CA LYS A 186 -11.69 7.67 -10.55
C LYS A 186 -12.32 6.51 -11.33
N ALA A 187 -11.95 5.29 -10.95
CA ALA A 187 -12.45 4.04 -11.48
C ALA A 187 -12.58 3.04 -10.33
N THR A 188 -13.30 1.95 -10.57
CA THR A 188 -13.41 0.85 -9.60
C THR A 188 -12.09 0.13 -9.46
N ARG A 189 -11.64 0.01 -8.21
CA ARG A 189 -10.49 -0.79 -7.83
C ARG A 189 -10.98 -2.12 -7.27
N LEU A 190 -10.43 -3.21 -7.77
CA LEU A 190 -10.65 -4.57 -7.31
C LEU A 190 -9.29 -5.22 -7.10
N VAL A 191 -8.88 -5.35 -5.85
CA VAL A 191 -7.55 -5.88 -5.49
C VAL A 191 -7.71 -7.16 -4.67
N PRO A 192 -7.11 -8.29 -5.09
CA PRO A 192 -7.16 -9.50 -4.28
C PRO A 192 -6.46 -9.27 -2.93
N LEU A 193 -7.12 -9.67 -1.85
CA LEU A 193 -6.58 -9.69 -0.49
C LEU A 193 -6.02 -11.07 -0.14
N THR A 194 -6.54 -12.13 -0.76
CA THR A 194 -6.03 -13.49 -0.67
C THR A 194 -5.87 -14.09 -2.07
N PRO A 195 -5.05 -15.14 -2.26
CA PRO A 195 -5.25 -16.06 -3.38
C PRO A 195 -6.60 -16.79 -3.23
N LEU A 196 -6.98 -17.57 -4.26
CA LEU A 196 -8.07 -18.52 -4.14
C LEU A 196 -7.67 -19.66 -3.20
N LEU A 197 -8.27 -19.69 -2.01
CA LEU A 197 -8.03 -20.68 -0.98
C LEU A 197 -8.98 -21.88 -1.15
N PRO A 198 -8.49 -23.13 -1.07
CA PRO A 198 -9.32 -24.31 -1.23
C PRO A 198 -10.14 -24.59 0.03
N ALA A 199 -11.46 -24.71 -0.11
CA ALA A 199 -12.41 -25.03 0.96
C ALA A 199 -12.42 -26.52 1.35
N ALA A 200 -11.75 -27.39 0.58
CA ALA A 200 -11.72 -28.83 0.82
C ALA A 200 -10.72 -29.22 1.94
N ILE A 201 -11.18 -29.13 3.20
CA ILE A 201 -10.38 -29.37 4.41
C ILE A 201 -9.96 -30.84 4.58
N GLU A 202 -10.76 -31.79 4.10
CA GLU A 202 -10.57 -33.23 4.36
C GLU A 202 -9.48 -33.91 3.50
N SER A 203 -8.80 -33.16 2.63
CA SER A 203 -7.86 -33.69 1.63
C SER A 203 -6.43 -33.92 2.13
N GLY A 204 -6.17 -33.87 3.45
CA GLY A 204 -4.81 -33.89 4.01
C GLY A 204 -4.07 -32.55 3.85
N ASN A 205 -4.79 -31.50 3.48
CA ASN A 205 -4.26 -30.16 3.33
C ASN A 205 -4.25 -29.42 4.69
N GLU A 206 -3.15 -29.60 5.44
CA GLU A 206 -2.97 -29.01 6.77
C GLU A 206 -2.90 -27.47 6.76
N TRP A 207 -2.62 -26.84 5.61
CA TRP A 207 -2.45 -25.39 5.51
C TRP A 207 -3.75 -24.63 5.21
N ALA A 208 -4.71 -25.27 4.53
CA ALA A 208 -5.91 -24.61 4.03
C ALA A 208 -6.83 -24.12 5.15
N ARG A 209 -7.16 -24.97 6.12
CA ARG A 209 -8.06 -24.59 7.23
C ARG A 209 -7.50 -23.42 8.04
N PRO A 210 -6.24 -23.45 8.55
CA PRO A 210 -5.69 -22.30 9.25
C PRO A 210 -5.66 -21.01 8.42
N ALA A 211 -5.37 -21.09 7.12
CA ALA A 211 -5.39 -19.94 6.23
C ALA A 211 -6.81 -19.37 6.03
N LEU A 212 -7.80 -20.24 5.87
CA LEU A 212 -9.21 -19.85 5.76
C LEU A 212 -9.76 -19.24 7.05
N MET A 213 -9.43 -19.81 8.21
CA MET A 213 -9.81 -19.22 9.50
C MET A 213 -9.27 -17.79 9.62
N ARG A 214 -7.97 -17.58 9.36
CA ARG A 214 -7.39 -16.24 9.36
C ARG A 214 -8.06 -15.31 8.34
N ALA A 215 -8.39 -15.82 7.15
CA ALA A 215 -9.04 -15.01 6.13
C ALA A 215 -10.46 -14.59 6.53
N PHE A 216 -11.24 -15.47 7.18
CA PHE A 216 -12.56 -15.13 7.70
C PHE A 216 -12.51 -14.18 8.89
N GLU A 217 -11.56 -14.36 9.82
CA GLU A 217 -11.34 -13.41 10.91
C GLU A 217 -10.97 -12.03 10.35
N ALA A 218 -10.03 -11.98 9.41
CA ALA A 218 -9.61 -10.76 8.73
C ALA A 218 -10.78 -10.10 7.95
N ALA A 219 -11.64 -10.89 7.31
CA ALA A 219 -12.83 -10.42 6.62
C ALA A 219 -13.87 -9.80 7.58
N CYS A 220 -14.09 -10.43 8.73
CA CYS A 220 -14.95 -9.88 9.79
C CYS A 220 -14.42 -8.54 10.30
N ILE A 221 -13.12 -8.47 10.60
CA ILE A 221 -12.44 -7.25 11.06
C ILE A 221 -12.56 -6.14 10.00
N LEU A 222 -12.32 -6.47 8.72
CA LEU A 222 -12.48 -5.52 7.63
C LEU A 222 -13.91 -4.97 7.53
N ARG A 223 -14.93 -5.84 7.56
CA ARG A 223 -16.33 -5.43 7.53
C ARG A 223 -16.69 -4.55 8.74
N TYR A 224 -16.20 -4.88 9.93
CA TYR A 224 -16.36 -4.06 11.13
C TYR A 224 -15.81 -2.65 10.94
N HIS A 225 -14.59 -2.52 10.40
CA HIS A 225 -13.98 -1.22 10.12
C HIS A 225 -14.77 -0.42 9.07
N ILE A 226 -15.17 -1.06 7.96
CA ILE A 226 -15.97 -0.42 6.91
C ILE A 226 -17.26 0.16 7.50
N ASN A 227 -17.96 -0.64 8.29
CA ASN A 227 -19.20 -0.24 8.92
C ASN A 227 -18.98 0.91 9.93
N LYS A 228 -17.99 0.75 10.83
CA LYS A 228 -17.66 1.75 11.86
C LYS A 228 -17.29 3.11 11.26
N ASP A 229 -16.42 3.10 10.27
CA ASP A 229 -15.97 4.32 9.60
C ASP A 229 -17.10 4.96 8.80
N GLY A 230 -17.99 4.14 8.24
CA GLY A 230 -19.24 4.61 7.63
C GLY A 230 -20.15 5.32 8.61
N MET A 231 -20.37 4.75 9.80
CA MET A 231 -21.15 5.39 10.88
C MET A 231 -20.50 6.72 11.30
N ASP A 232 -19.18 6.70 11.53
CA ASP A 232 -18.42 7.88 11.92
C ASP A 232 -18.48 8.99 10.86
N TYR A 233 -18.39 8.63 9.58
CA TYR A 233 -18.55 9.56 8.47
C TYR A 233 -19.93 10.21 8.47
N MET A 234 -20.99 9.41 8.62
CA MET A 234 -22.37 9.89 8.64
C MET A 234 -22.67 10.78 9.86
N ALA A 235 -22.14 10.41 11.04
CA ALA A 235 -22.34 11.15 12.27
C ALA A 235 -21.56 12.48 12.32
N LYS A 236 -20.29 12.46 11.90
CA LYS A 236 -19.38 13.61 12.05
C LYS A 236 -19.38 14.55 10.85
N ARG A 237 -20.00 14.17 9.72
CA ARG A 237 -19.83 14.83 8.41
C ARG A 237 -18.36 15.20 8.20
N LEU A 238 -17.47 14.20 8.29
CA LEU A 238 -16.01 14.42 8.26
C LEU A 238 -15.67 15.43 7.16
N ALA A 239 -15.06 16.55 7.56
CA ALA A 239 -14.79 17.69 6.66
C ALA A 239 -13.88 17.31 5.47
N HIS A 240 -13.17 16.19 5.58
CA HIS A 240 -12.23 15.67 4.59
C HIS A 240 -12.37 14.15 4.49
N PRO A 241 -13.33 13.64 3.69
CA PRO A 241 -13.41 12.22 3.41
C PRO A 241 -12.15 11.70 2.69
N PRO A 242 -11.86 10.39 2.77
CA PRO A 242 -10.70 9.80 2.13
C PRO A 242 -10.66 10.09 0.64
N ARG A 243 -9.69 10.92 0.21
CA ARG A 243 -9.46 11.17 -1.22
C ARG A 243 -8.80 9.95 -1.83
N GLY A 244 -9.47 9.34 -2.80
CA GLY A 244 -9.04 8.06 -3.36
C GLY A 244 -7.77 8.10 -4.21
N ASP A 245 -7.26 9.28 -4.56
CA ASP A 245 -6.04 9.43 -5.35
C ASP A 245 -4.75 9.49 -4.50
N ARG A 246 -4.86 9.49 -3.16
CA ARG A 246 -3.71 9.63 -2.25
C ARG A 246 -3.83 8.71 -1.03
N PRO A 247 -2.72 8.42 -0.34
CA PRO A 247 -2.77 7.68 0.92
C PRO A 247 -3.69 8.38 1.93
N TYR A 248 -4.56 7.62 2.59
CA TYR A 248 -5.42 8.14 3.66
C TYR A 248 -4.75 7.98 5.01
N ILE A 249 -3.59 8.62 5.15
CA ILE A 249 -2.80 8.66 6.39
C ILE A 249 -2.47 10.13 6.66
N ASN A 250 -2.98 10.66 7.77
CA ASN A 250 -2.87 12.07 8.13
C ASN A 250 -2.17 12.29 9.48
N GLU A 251 -1.78 11.22 10.16
CA GLU A 251 -1.05 11.28 11.42
C GLU A 251 -0.10 10.10 11.62
N VAL A 252 1.01 10.37 12.29
CA VAL A 252 2.01 9.38 12.71
C VAL A 252 2.56 9.73 14.09
N PRO A 253 3.18 8.80 14.83
CA PRO A 253 3.98 9.14 16.01
C PRO A 253 5.03 10.20 15.67
N THR A 254 5.27 11.16 16.58
CA THR A 254 6.37 12.12 16.39
C THR A 254 7.71 11.42 16.44
N HIS A 255 8.71 12.04 15.82
CA HIS A 255 10.10 11.69 16.01
C HIS A 255 10.91 12.92 16.45
N PRO A 256 11.68 12.86 17.55
CA PRO A 256 11.79 11.74 18.50
C PRO A 256 10.44 11.30 19.12
N PRO A 257 10.31 10.03 19.56
CA PRO A 257 9.05 9.52 20.09
C PRO A 257 8.55 10.36 21.26
N SER A 258 7.25 10.67 21.25
CA SER A 258 6.56 11.33 22.35
C SER A 258 5.13 10.81 22.44
N SER A 259 4.40 11.20 23.49
CA SER A 259 2.96 10.92 23.58
C SER A 259 2.11 11.65 22.53
N LYS A 260 2.71 12.56 21.75
CA LYS A 260 2.02 13.35 20.72
C LYS A 260 2.14 12.66 19.36
N LYS A 261 1.10 12.85 18.54
CA LYS A 261 1.11 12.51 17.11
C LYS A 261 1.40 13.75 16.27
N LEU A 262 2.16 13.58 15.21
CA LEU A 262 2.34 14.57 14.15
C LEU A 262 1.18 14.43 13.17
N ARG A 263 0.36 15.48 13.04
CA ARG A 263 -0.71 15.55 12.04
C ARG A 263 -0.26 16.36 10.81
N PHE A 264 -0.63 15.91 9.63
CA PHE A 264 -0.28 16.51 8.35
C PHE A 264 -1.37 16.27 7.30
N GLU A 265 -1.37 17.09 6.26
CA GLU A 265 -2.25 16.95 5.11
C GLU A 265 -1.41 16.83 3.84
N ILE A 266 -1.58 15.71 3.12
CA ILE A 266 -0.92 15.47 1.85
C ILE A 266 -1.60 16.32 0.76
N ASN A 267 -0.85 17.27 0.19
CA ASN A 267 -1.38 18.24 -0.76
C ASN A 267 -0.70 18.19 -2.14
N GLU A 268 0.49 17.59 -2.25
CA GLU A 268 1.31 17.58 -3.47
C GLU A 268 1.90 16.19 -3.71
N GLU A 269 2.01 15.80 -4.98
CA GLU A 269 2.80 14.64 -5.39
C GLU A 269 4.17 15.14 -5.83
N LEU A 270 5.23 14.75 -5.13
CA LEU A 270 6.58 15.27 -5.40
C LEU A 270 7.33 14.44 -6.45
N TYR A 271 6.94 13.18 -6.66
CA TYR A 271 7.61 12.29 -7.59
C TYR A 271 6.61 11.43 -8.36
N GLN A 272 5.94 12.05 -9.33
CA GLN A 272 5.39 11.37 -10.51
C GLN A 272 5.95 12.06 -11.76
N GLY A 273 7.27 11.94 -11.93
CA GLY A 273 7.94 12.42 -13.13
C GLY A 273 7.40 11.67 -14.34
N LYS A 274 6.70 12.38 -15.23
CA LYS A 274 6.38 11.90 -16.57
C LYS A 274 7.70 11.45 -17.22
N VAL A 275 7.76 10.17 -17.57
CA VAL A 275 8.89 9.51 -18.24
C VAL A 275 10.09 9.21 -17.33
N ASN A 276 10.00 8.17 -16.48
CA ASN A 276 10.99 7.07 -16.39
C ASN A 276 10.86 6.18 -15.12
N ARG A 277 10.58 4.90 -15.37
CA ARG A 277 11.12 3.66 -14.74
C ARG A 277 10.92 3.33 -13.26
N TYR A 278 10.29 4.16 -12.44
CA TYR A 278 9.97 3.75 -11.05
C TYR A 278 8.54 4.18 -10.65
N GLU A 279 7.55 3.44 -11.17
CA GLU A 279 6.12 3.77 -11.10
C GLU A 279 5.49 3.66 -9.69
N ASN A 280 6.28 3.29 -8.67
CA ASN A 280 5.81 3.01 -7.29
C ASN A 280 6.57 3.77 -6.19
N ARG A 281 7.05 5.00 -6.46
CA ARG A 281 7.62 5.86 -5.40
C ARG A 281 6.50 6.67 -4.71
N PHE A 282 6.08 6.20 -3.54
CA PHE A 282 5.03 6.86 -2.73
C PHE A 282 5.59 8.01 -1.89
N ILE A 283 6.02 9.08 -2.58
CA ILE A 283 6.62 10.28 -1.97
C ILE A 283 5.75 11.49 -2.26
N TYR A 284 5.32 12.15 -1.18
CA TYR A 284 4.34 13.23 -1.25
C TYR A 284 4.81 14.47 -0.49
N GLY A 285 4.37 15.63 -0.96
CA GLY A 285 4.45 16.88 -0.23
C GLY A 285 3.24 17.02 0.68
N ALA A 286 3.48 17.47 1.91
CA ALA A 286 2.43 17.71 2.87
C ALA A 286 2.70 18.98 3.69
N ILE A 287 1.65 19.46 4.36
CA ILE A 287 1.71 20.57 5.30
C ILE A 287 1.32 20.07 6.69
N THR A 288 2.14 20.37 7.70
CA THR A 288 1.83 20.01 9.08
C THR A 288 0.66 20.83 9.62
N SER A 289 -0.27 20.22 10.36
CA SER A 289 -1.51 20.90 10.75
C SER A 289 -1.29 22.07 11.71
N LYS A 290 -0.31 21.96 12.63
CA LYS A 290 -0.07 22.96 13.70
C LYS A 290 0.77 24.16 13.25
N ARG A 291 1.93 23.89 12.65
CA ARG A 291 2.91 24.94 12.30
C ARG A 291 2.84 25.37 10.84
N LYS A 292 2.09 24.63 10.01
CA LYS A 292 2.02 24.82 8.56
C LYS A 292 3.38 24.69 7.87
N ASP A 293 4.30 23.96 8.50
CA ASP A 293 5.59 23.61 7.90
C ASP A 293 5.38 22.68 6.71
N LYS A 294 6.10 22.93 5.61
CA LYS A 294 6.20 22.00 4.47
C LYS A 294 7.07 20.79 4.86
N VAL A 295 6.57 19.60 4.59
CA VAL A 295 7.25 18.34 4.87
C VAL A 295 7.14 17.39 3.68
N VAL A 296 8.02 16.40 3.63
CA VAL A 296 7.93 15.25 2.73
C VAL A 296 7.40 14.07 3.52
N VAL A 297 6.44 13.35 2.96
CA VAL A 297 5.89 12.10 3.49
C VAL A 297 6.24 10.98 2.53
N LYS A 298 6.99 9.99 3.01
CA LYS A 298 7.36 8.80 2.24
C LYS A 298 6.68 7.56 2.82
N PHE A 299 6.16 6.73 1.93
CA PHE A 299 5.69 5.38 2.25
C PHE A 299 6.58 4.35 1.57
N THR A 300 7.06 3.37 2.32
CA THR A 300 7.91 2.29 1.79
C THR A 300 7.80 1.03 2.65
N GLN A 301 8.05 -0.14 2.09
CA GLN A 301 8.02 -1.41 2.84
C GLN A 301 9.36 -1.75 3.50
N ARG A 302 10.40 -0.96 3.25
CA ARG A 302 11.71 -1.14 3.86
C ARG A 302 12.34 0.22 4.13
N TYR A 303 12.83 0.42 5.34
CA TYR A 303 13.47 1.68 5.71
C TYR A 303 14.47 1.54 6.85
N CYS A 304 15.69 2.03 6.66
CA CYS A 304 16.66 2.13 7.75
C CYS A 304 16.53 3.48 8.46
N LEU A 305 15.65 3.55 9.47
CA LEU A 305 15.47 4.76 10.27
C LEU A 305 16.77 5.14 11.00
N ALA A 306 17.48 4.17 11.58
CA ALA A 306 18.71 4.42 12.34
C ALA A 306 19.78 5.14 11.51
N LEU A 307 20.04 4.68 10.28
CA LEU A 307 20.96 5.34 9.35
C LEU A 307 20.47 6.74 8.97
N HIS A 308 19.18 6.93 8.71
CA HIS A 308 18.65 8.25 8.41
C HIS A 308 18.89 9.23 9.57
N LEU A 309 18.60 8.81 10.79
CA LEU A 309 18.83 9.64 11.98
C LEU A 309 20.31 9.96 12.16
N PHE A 310 21.20 8.98 11.99
CA PHE A 310 22.65 9.17 12.02
C PHE A 310 23.10 10.25 11.03
N CYS A 311 22.69 10.12 9.76
CA CYS A 311 23.06 11.09 8.74
C CYS A 311 22.44 12.47 9.00
N ALA A 312 21.24 12.54 9.60
CA ALA A 312 20.60 13.81 9.95
C ALA A 312 21.30 14.51 11.12
N GLU A 313 21.79 13.76 12.11
CA GLU A 313 22.59 14.27 13.22
C GLU A 313 23.94 14.81 12.75
N GLU A 314 24.55 14.17 11.75
CA GLU A 314 25.76 14.67 11.07
C GLU A 314 25.49 15.85 10.11
N GLY A 315 24.23 16.31 9.99
CA GLY A 315 23.85 17.47 9.16
C GLY A 315 23.72 17.16 7.67
N HIS A 316 23.75 15.89 7.27
CA HIS A 316 23.76 15.43 5.88
C HIS A 316 22.48 14.71 5.46
N ALA A 317 21.39 14.81 6.21
CA ALA A 317 20.08 14.29 5.81
C ALA A 317 18.95 15.17 6.38
N PRO A 318 17.75 15.18 5.76
CA PRO A 318 16.63 15.93 6.29
C PRO A 318 16.22 15.38 7.66
N ARG A 319 15.93 16.27 8.61
CA ARG A 319 15.50 15.84 9.94
C ARG A 319 14.15 15.11 9.86
N VAL A 320 14.08 13.94 10.50
CA VAL A 320 12.84 13.17 10.68
C VAL A 320 11.97 13.83 11.75
N ARG A 321 10.71 14.12 11.40
CA ARG A 321 9.71 14.72 12.29
C ARG A 321 8.68 13.72 12.81
N GLY A 322 8.48 12.63 12.09
CA GLY A 322 7.52 11.59 12.42
C GLY A 322 7.88 10.28 11.74
N TYR A 323 7.64 9.18 12.45
CA TYR A 323 7.88 7.84 11.96
C TYR A 323 6.86 6.88 12.54
N GLY A 324 6.34 5.99 11.70
CA GLY A 324 5.46 4.90 12.12
C GLY A 324 5.54 3.71 11.19
N VAL A 325 5.12 2.55 11.69
CA VAL A 325 4.89 1.34 10.91
C VAL A 325 3.39 1.11 10.89
N LEU A 326 2.81 1.10 9.69
CA LEU A 326 1.41 0.77 9.43
C LEU A 326 1.30 -0.72 9.12
N HIS A 327 0.05 -1.21 9.12
CA HIS A 327 -0.29 -2.54 8.65
C HIS A 327 0.23 -2.81 7.23
N GLY A 328 0.52 -4.08 6.93
CA GLY A 328 1.17 -4.47 5.67
C GLY A 328 2.65 -4.06 5.58
N ARG A 329 3.28 -3.79 6.74
CA ARG A 329 4.70 -3.42 6.89
C ARG A 329 5.09 -2.12 6.18
N TRP A 330 4.14 -1.18 6.04
CA TRP A 330 4.42 0.12 5.45
C TRP A 330 5.04 1.05 6.48
N HIS A 331 6.28 1.46 6.27
CA HIS A 331 6.89 2.57 6.97
C HIS A 331 6.33 3.89 6.44
N VAL A 332 5.99 4.80 7.35
CA VAL A 332 5.64 6.19 7.05
C VAL A 332 6.68 7.08 7.66
N ILE A 333 7.32 7.89 6.83
CA ILE A 333 8.39 8.78 7.25
C ILE A 333 7.99 10.20 6.89
N VAL A 334 7.89 11.06 7.90
CA VAL A 334 7.63 12.49 7.72
C VAL A 334 8.92 13.24 8.04
N MET A 335 9.50 13.92 7.06
CA MET A 335 10.80 14.60 7.16
C MET A 335 10.73 16.03 6.65
N ASP A 336 11.71 16.85 7.04
CA ASP A 336 11.86 18.22 6.54
C ASP A 336 11.93 18.26 5.00
N ARG A 337 11.18 19.19 4.36
CA ARG A 337 11.27 19.41 2.92
C ARG A 337 12.53 20.21 2.59
N ILE A 338 13.39 19.65 1.76
CA ILE A 338 14.56 20.35 1.21
C ILE A 338 14.14 21.05 -0.08
N GLU A 339 14.10 22.38 -0.05
CA GLU A 339 13.93 23.18 -1.26
C GLU A 339 15.22 23.09 -2.09
N HIS A 340 15.12 22.67 -3.35
CA HIS A 340 16.25 22.42 -4.24
C HIS A 340 15.88 22.71 -5.69
N ASP A 341 16.88 23.01 -6.52
CA ASP A 341 16.71 23.21 -7.95
C ASP A 341 17.33 22.02 -8.71
N ALA A 342 16.50 21.21 -9.37
CA ALA A 342 16.91 19.90 -9.94
C ALA A 342 18.04 19.97 -10.98
N PHE A 343 18.21 21.11 -11.64
CA PHE A 343 19.20 21.32 -12.71
C PHE A 343 20.53 21.90 -12.23
N ASP A 344 20.66 22.23 -10.95
CA ASP A 344 21.79 23.03 -10.47
C ASP A 344 22.97 22.18 -10.00
N ARG A 345 22.76 20.93 -9.58
CA ARG A 345 23.83 20.09 -9.00
C ARG A 345 25.04 19.92 -9.93
N GLN A 346 24.82 19.72 -11.23
CA GLN A 346 25.91 19.56 -12.20
C GLN A 346 26.61 20.89 -12.52
N LYS A 347 25.87 22.00 -12.48
CA LYS A 347 26.43 23.35 -12.63
C LYS A 347 27.31 23.72 -11.42
N LEU A 348 26.75 23.52 -10.22
CA LEU A 348 27.39 23.79 -8.94
C LEU A 348 28.57 22.85 -8.64
N ALA A 349 28.64 21.68 -9.28
CA ALA A 349 29.76 20.75 -9.14
C ALA A 349 31.10 21.39 -9.53
N SER A 350 31.10 22.35 -10.46
CA SER A 350 32.32 23.07 -10.84
C SER A 350 33.01 23.76 -9.64
N GLU A 351 32.22 24.27 -8.70
CA GLU A 351 32.62 25.05 -7.54
C GLU A 351 32.74 24.21 -6.26
N TYR A 352 31.78 23.31 -6.01
CA TYR A 352 31.64 22.65 -4.69
C TYR A 352 32.03 21.17 -4.66
N LEU A 353 32.36 20.54 -5.80
CA LEU A 353 32.60 19.09 -5.86
C LEU A 353 33.70 18.61 -4.92
N LEU A 354 34.79 19.37 -4.73
CA LEU A 354 35.86 18.99 -3.80
C LEU A 354 35.35 18.90 -2.36
N LYS A 355 34.54 19.87 -1.94
CA LYS A 355 33.91 19.88 -0.62
C LYS A 355 32.90 18.74 -0.48
N TRP A 356 31.97 18.60 -1.43
CA TRP A 356 30.97 17.53 -1.40
C TRP A 356 31.61 16.13 -1.38
N SER A 357 32.65 15.91 -2.18
CA SER A 357 33.40 14.66 -2.23
C SER A 357 34.02 14.33 -0.88
N LYS A 358 34.64 15.31 -0.23
CA LYS A 358 35.19 15.16 1.12
C LYS A 358 34.09 14.85 2.13
N ASP A 359 33.07 15.69 2.20
CA ASP A 359 31.99 15.57 3.18
C ASP A 359 31.24 14.23 3.05
N LEU A 360 30.95 13.79 1.82
CA LEU A 360 30.29 12.50 1.57
C LEU A 360 31.18 11.31 1.93
N LYS A 361 32.48 11.34 1.60
CA LYS A 361 33.40 10.26 1.99
C LYS A 361 33.55 10.19 3.51
N ASP A 362 33.68 11.34 4.17
CA ASP A 362 33.77 11.41 5.62
C ASP A 362 32.48 10.87 6.27
N LEU A 363 31.30 11.24 5.76
CA LEU A 363 30.01 10.71 6.22
C LEU A 363 29.90 9.20 6.03
N VAL A 364 30.24 8.69 4.85
CA VAL A 364 30.20 7.25 4.54
C VAL A 364 31.11 6.47 5.48
N ASN A 365 32.34 6.92 5.67
CA ASN A 365 33.28 6.30 6.60
C ASN A 365 32.72 6.28 8.04
N LYS A 366 32.07 7.36 8.48
CA LYS A 366 31.47 7.45 9.81
C LYS A 366 30.32 6.45 9.99
N PHE A 367 29.38 6.35 9.03
CA PHE A 367 28.27 5.42 9.19
C PHE A 367 28.70 3.96 8.97
N HIS A 368 29.71 3.68 8.12
CA HIS A 368 30.35 2.36 8.02
C HIS A 368 30.98 1.96 9.34
N ALA A 369 31.76 2.86 9.97
CA ALA A 369 32.32 2.62 11.30
C ALA A 369 31.25 2.40 12.38
N ALA A 370 30.06 2.98 12.21
CA ALA A 370 28.91 2.75 13.06
C ALA A 370 28.15 1.45 12.73
N GLY A 371 28.59 0.67 11.73
CA GLY A 371 27.99 -0.59 11.32
C GLY A 371 26.81 -0.46 10.35
N PHE A 372 26.63 0.69 9.72
CA PHE A 372 25.56 0.91 8.75
C PHE A 372 26.07 0.80 7.31
N VAL A 373 25.16 0.50 6.38
CA VAL A 373 25.36 0.65 4.93
C VAL A 373 24.14 1.35 4.33
N HIS A 374 24.30 2.16 3.29
CA HIS A 374 23.20 2.86 2.64
C HIS A 374 22.54 2.06 1.52
N GLY A 375 23.35 1.38 0.69
CA GLY A 375 22.90 0.57 -0.43
C GLY A 375 22.35 1.35 -1.64
N ASP A 376 22.46 2.68 -1.66
CA ASP A 376 21.99 3.46 -2.83
C ASP A 376 22.58 4.88 -2.89
N LEU A 377 23.91 4.98 -2.98
CA LEU A 377 24.64 6.26 -3.00
C LEU A 377 24.73 6.89 -4.40
N ARG A 378 23.65 6.76 -5.18
CA ARG A 378 23.53 7.34 -6.52
C ARG A 378 23.22 8.83 -6.46
N ASP A 379 23.54 9.53 -7.55
CA ASP A 379 23.26 10.96 -7.75
C ASP A 379 21.78 11.34 -7.55
N ALA A 380 20.86 10.43 -7.89
CA ALA A 380 19.42 10.58 -7.69
C ALA A 380 19.02 10.74 -6.20
N ASN A 381 19.86 10.27 -5.28
CA ASN A 381 19.65 10.29 -3.84
C ASN A 381 20.48 11.38 -3.14
N LEU A 382 21.09 12.29 -3.91
CA LEU A 382 21.81 13.45 -3.41
C LEU A 382 21.06 14.74 -3.74
N ILE A 383 20.72 15.53 -2.73
CA ILE A 383 20.03 16.82 -2.89
C ILE A 383 20.97 17.95 -2.45
N VAL A 384 21.06 18.99 -3.28
CA VAL A 384 21.76 20.23 -2.95
C VAL A 384 20.72 21.26 -2.49
N PRO A 385 20.75 21.73 -1.22
CA PRO A 385 19.81 22.72 -0.74
C PRO A 385 19.97 24.06 -1.45
N LYS A 386 18.87 24.63 -1.95
CA LYS A 386 18.87 25.91 -2.70
C LYS A 386 19.52 27.06 -1.93
N ASN A 387 19.26 27.14 -0.63
CA ASN A 387 19.76 28.23 0.22
C ASN A 387 21.18 27.99 0.76
N ASN A 388 21.76 26.81 0.48
CA ASN A 388 23.07 26.45 1.00
C ASN A 388 23.79 25.48 0.03
N PRO A 389 24.21 25.98 -1.15
CA PRO A 389 24.72 25.15 -2.24
C PRO A 389 26.06 24.47 -1.92
N LYS A 390 26.79 24.93 -0.89
CA LYS A 390 28.02 24.27 -0.41
C LYS A 390 27.74 22.94 0.32
N ASP A 391 26.51 22.70 0.75
CA ASP A 391 26.13 21.49 1.48
C ASP A 391 25.47 20.49 0.52
N ILE A 392 25.60 19.21 0.85
CA ILE A 392 24.96 18.11 0.13
C ILE A 392 24.27 17.19 1.13
N MET A 393 23.03 16.84 0.82
CA MET A 393 22.18 16.01 1.67
C MET A 393 21.88 14.68 0.98
N LEU A 394 21.93 13.61 1.76
CA LEU A 394 21.58 12.26 1.38
C LEU A 394 20.11 11.99 1.71
N VAL A 395 19.41 11.33 0.79
CA VAL A 395 18.02 10.89 0.94
C VAL A 395 17.87 9.42 0.48
N ASP A 396 16.67 8.86 0.63
CA ASP A 396 16.33 7.50 0.16
C ASP A 396 17.06 6.36 0.89
N PHE A 397 16.78 6.22 2.20
CA PHE A 397 17.36 5.21 3.08
C PHE A 397 16.65 3.83 3.02
N ASP A 398 15.99 3.49 1.92
CA ASP A 398 15.16 2.27 1.81
C ASP A 398 16.00 1.00 1.78
N TRP A 399 17.17 1.07 1.12
CA TRP A 399 18.11 -0.04 1.03
C TRP A 399 19.12 -0.08 2.18
N GLY A 400 19.06 0.92 3.08
CA GLY A 400 19.94 1.00 4.22
C GLY A 400 19.85 -0.25 5.11
N GLY A 401 20.93 -0.53 5.82
CA GLY A 401 21.04 -1.67 6.70
C GLY A 401 21.89 -1.40 7.93
N ASP A 402 21.57 -2.06 9.03
CA ASP A 402 22.41 -2.15 10.22
C ASP A 402 23.08 -3.53 10.25
N LEU A 403 24.36 -3.58 9.87
CA LEU A 403 25.15 -4.80 9.81
C LEU A 403 25.35 -5.44 11.18
N LYS A 404 25.10 -4.73 12.29
CA LYS A 404 25.11 -5.30 13.64
C LYS A 404 23.89 -6.19 13.89
N THR A 405 22.80 -5.97 13.16
CA THR A 405 21.55 -6.77 13.24
C THR A 405 21.50 -7.92 12.25
N GLY A 406 22.38 -7.91 11.25
CA GLY A 406 22.53 -8.98 10.28
C GLY A 406 22.92 -8.44 8.90
N GLU A 407 23.19 -9.37 7.98
CA GLU A 407 23.44 -9.00 6.60
C GLU A 407 22.17 -8.47 5.92
N VAL A 408 22.35 -7.53 5.00
CA VAL A 408 21.26 -6.91 4.23
C VAL A 408 21.41 -7.20 2.74
N TYR A 409 20.29 -7.34 2.05
CA TYR A 409 20.26 -7.81 0.65
C TYR A 409 19.32 -6.97 -0.21
N TYR A 410 19.66 -6.80 -1.47
CA TYR A 410 18.70 -6.38 -2.50
C TYR A 410 17.69 -7.50 -2.78
N PRO A 411 16.44 -7.18 -3.15
CA PRO A 411 15.42 -8.20 -3.43
C PRO A 411 15.58 -8.85 -4.81
N THR A 412 16.35 -8.24 -5.71
CA THR A 412 16.57 -8.71 -7.08
C THR A 412 17.87 -8.14 -7.63
N ALA A 413 18.47 -8.83 -8.61
CA ALA A 413 19.57 -8.31 -9.41
C ALA A 413 19.11 -7.28 -10.46
N CYS A 414 17.81 -7.26 -10.79
CA CYS A 414 17.20 -6.34 -11.76
C CYS A 414 16.96 -4.94 -11.17
N LEU A 415 17.98 -4.37 -10.54
CA LEU A 415 17.98 -3.00 -10.02
C LEU A 415 18.56 -2.01 -11.04
N ASN A 416 18.68 -0.75 -10.64
CA ASN A 416 19.41 0.22 -11.44
C ASN A 416 20.81 -0.34 -11.75
N ARG A 417 21.20 -0.30 -13.03
CA ARG A 417 22.50 -0.81 -13.49
C ARG A 417 23.68 -0.22 -12.72
N ASP A 418 23.59 1.04 -12.28
CA ASP A 418 24.62 1.71 -11.50
C ASP A 418 24.88 1.08 -10.11
N LEU A 419 23.94 0.28 -9.59
CA LEU A 419 24.08 -0.44 -8.31
C LEU A 419 24.70 -1.84 -8.47
N VAL A 420 24.69 -2.39 -9.68
CA VAL A 420 25.07 -3.79 -9.97
C VAL A 420 26.15 -3.90 -11.04
N LEU A 421 26.70 -2.78 -11.52
CA LEU A 421 27.70 -2.77 -12.59
C LEU A 421 29.02 -3.39 -12.13
N GLY A 422 29.44 -4.47 -12.79
CA GLY A 422 30.69 -5.18 -12.47
C GLY A 422 30.58 -6.17 -11.30
N GLU A 423 29.38 -6.35 -10.75
CA GLU A 423 29.11 -7.26 -9.64
C GLU A 423 28.63 -8.63 -10.11
N ASN A 424 28.82 -9.64 -9.26
CA ASN A 424 28.21 -10.94 -9.46
C ASN A 424 26.69 -10.81 -9.29
N ALA A 425 25.92 -11.08 -10.34
CA ALA A 425 24.45 -10.99 -10.33
C ALA A 425 23.79 -11.89 -9.27
N ASN A 426 24.49 -12.90 -8.76
CA ASN A 426 23.99 -13.79 -7.71
C ASN A 426 24.30 -13.30 -6.29
N ASP A 427 25.21 -12.33 -6.12
CA ASP A 427 25.48 -11.74 -4.81
C ASP A 427 24.63 -10.47 -4.64
N LEU A 428 23.56 -10.57 -3.85
CA LEU A 428 22.66 -9.45 -3.59
C LEU A 428 23.00 -8.70 -2.29
N ARG A 429 24.09 -9.03 -1.60
CA ARG A 429 24.47 -8.40 -0.32
C ARG A 429 24.75 -6.92 -0.49
N ILE A 430 24.31 -6.11 0.46
CA ILE A 430 24.63 -4.69 0.53
C ILE A 430 25.80 -4.56 1.50
N THR A 431 26.94 -4.07 1.01
CA THR A 431 28.21 -4.04 1.74
C THR A 431 28.83 -2.65 1.68
N GLU A 432 29.75 -2.37 2.61
CA GLU A 432 30.56 -1.14 2.62
C GLU A 432 31.33 -0.94 1.31
N ALA A 433 31.86 -2.03 0.73
CA ALA A 433 32.56 -1.99 -0.55
C ALA A 433 31.64 -1.53 -1.69
N ARG A 434 30.37 -1.97 -1.69
CA ARG A 434 29.36 -1.57 -2.68
C ARG A 434 28.94 -0.11 -2.51
N ASP A 435 28.78 0.36 -1.28
CA ASP A 435 28.55 1.78 -0.99
C ASP A 435 29.69 2.64 -1.55
N ASN A 436 30.94 2.28 -1.24
CA ASN A 436 32.12 3.01 -1.72
C ASN A 436 32.22 3.01 -3.24
N MET A 437 31.92 1.88 -3.90
CA MET A 437 31.88 1.81 -5.35
C MET A 437 30.80 2.75 -5.92
N SER A 438 29.58 2.68 -5.39
CA SER A 438 28.45 3.51 -5.80
C SER A 438 28.76 5.00 -5.65
N LEU A 439 29.29 5.41 -4.50
CA LEU A 439 29.70 6.79 -4.24
C LEU A 439 30.78 7.25 -5.22
N ASN A 440 31.84 6.45 -5.43
CA ASN A 440 32.92 6.83 -6.33
C ASN A 440 32.44 6.98 -7.78
N ASN A 441 31.53 6.11 -8.24
CA ASN A 441 30.90 6.24 -9.55
C ASN A 441 30.06 7.52 -9.65
N THR A 442 29.28 7.84 -8.62
CA THR A 442 28.50 9.09 -8.53
C THR A 442 29.40 10.32 -8.61
N LEU A 443 30.50 10.36 -7.84
CA LEU A 443 31.43 11.48 -7.84
C LEU A 443 32.13 11.66 -9.20
N ARG A 444 32.53 10.57 -9.86
CA ARG A 444 33.10 10.61 -11.22
C ARG A 444 32.09 11.16 -12.24
N LYS A 445 30.80 10.81 -12.13
CA LYS A 445 29.75 11.36 -13.02
C LYS A 445 29.59 12.87 -12.83
N LEU A 446 29.63 13.35 -11.59
CA LEU A 446 29.59 14.78 -11.29
C LEU A 446 30.83 15.51 -11.84
N GLU A 447 32.01 14.89 -11.74
CA GLU A 447 33.26 15.41 -12.29
C GLU A 447 33.27 15.44 -13.82
N ALA A 448 32.86 14.37 -14.49
CA ALA A 448 32.78 14.33 -15.96
C ALA A 448 31.78 15.37 -16.51
N GLY A 449 30.69 15.60 -15.79
CA GLY A 449 29.72 16.66 -16.09
C GLY A 449 30.29 18.08 -16.06
N LYS A 450 31.32 18.31 -15.24
CA LYS A 450 32.04 19.59 -15.18
C LYS A 450 32.81 19.85 -16.48
N ASN A 451 33.45 18.83 -17.02
CA ASN A 451 34.36 18.97 -18.17
C ASN A 451 33.61 19.21 -19.49
N ILE A 452 32.44 18.58 -19.69
CA ILE A 452 31.66 18.72 -20.94
C ILE A 452 31.17 20.16 -21.16
N ARG A 453 30.92 20.93 -20.10
CA ARG A 453 30.40 22.31 -20.22
C ARG A 453 31.48 23.39 -20.22
N MET A 454 32.70 23.08 -19.81
CA MET A 454 33.82 24.01 -19.96
C MET A 454 34.30 24.14 -21.41
N ASP A 455 33.90 23.22 -22.28
CA ASP A 455 34.19 23.25 -23.73
C ASP A 455 33.04 23.90 -24.54
N GLU A 456 31.94 24.31 -23.90
CA GLU A 456 30.76 24.95 -24.54
C GLU A 456 30.62 26.46 -24.24
N ASP A 457 31.50 27.02 -23.39
CA ASP A 457 31.66 28.47 -23.12
C ASP A 457 32.96 28.98 -23.75
#